data_AF-A0A7S3TGZ3-F1
#
_entry.id   AF-A0A7S3TGZ3-F1
#
_cell.length_a   1.000
_cell.length_b   1.000
_cell.length_c   1.000
_cell.angle_alpha   90.00
_cell.angle_beta   90.00
_cell.angle_gamma   90.00
#
_symmetry.space_group_name_H-M   'P 1'
#
loop_
_entity.id
_entity.type
_entity.pdbx_description
1 polymer ?
#
loop_
_entity_poly.entity_id
_entity_poly.type
_entity_poly.pdbx_seq_one_letter_code
_entity_poly.pdbx_strand_id
1 'polypeptide(L)'
;RHVEALADGRAALELRPGWARAFSRVGFALFALRRFKEAREVYEQGLKGNEGNSDLERGLAAVLKEMGMMVGASPAAAEAKAQGNSHFAAGENELALAAYTRAIELAPHDETLYSNRSAANAKLGRWPAALDDAKRAISLRPNWGKAYSRAGYAALSSGDEEAAYWFYAN
;
A
#
# COMPACT_ATOMS: atom_id res chain seq x y z
N ARG A 1 -31.03 -4.23 9.57
CA ARG A 1 -30.72 -2.91 8.95
C ARG A 1 -29.52 -2.97 7.99
N HIS A 2 -28.25 -3.11 8.43
CA HIS A 2 -27.11 -3.15 7.49
C HIS A 2 -26.99 -4.44 6.68
N VAL A 3 -27.37 -5.59 7.26
CA VAL A 3 -27.40 -6.89 6.55
C VAL A 3 -28.46 -6.91 5.44
N GLU A 4 -29.64 -6.35 5.70
CA GLU A 4 -30.70 -6.21 4.69
C GLU A 4 -30.28 -5.24 3.59
N ALA A 5 -29.70 -4.08 3.95
CA ALA A 5 -29.17 -3.14 2.97
C ALA A 5 -28.06 -3.74 2.08
N LEU A 6 -27.27 -4.67 2.63
CA LEU A 6 -26.28 -5.43 1.88
C LEU A 6 -26.94 -6.38 0.88
N ALA A 7 -27.96 -7.12 1.32
CA ALA A 7 -28.72 -8.03 0.46
C ALA A 7 -29.42 -7.27 -0.68
N ASP A 8 -30.14 -6.20 -0.35
CA ASP A 8 -30.83 -5.35 -1.33
C ASP A 8 -29.86 -4.71 -2.33
N GLY A 9 -28.72 -4.23 -1.85
CA GLY A 9 -27.66 -3.67 -2.69
C GLY A 9 -27.08 -4.70 -3.67
N ARG A 10 -26.88 -5.95 -3.23
CA ARG A 10 -26.37 -7.04 -4.07
C ARG A 10 -27.39 -7.45 -5.12
N ALA A 11 -28.65 -7.62 -4.75
CA ALA A 11 -29.73 -7.90 -5.70
C ALA A 11 -29.83 -6.80 -6.79
N ALA A 12 -29.61 -5.54 -6.42
CA ALA A 12 -29.57 -4.45 -7.37
C ALA A 12 -28.38 -4.52 -8.35
N LEU A 13 -27.22 -5.04 -7.92
CA LEU A 13 -26.07 -5.28 -8.80
C LEU A 13 -26.31 -6.45 -9.75
N GLU A 14 -27.04 -7.49 -9.32
CA GLU A 14 -27.43 -8.60 -10.19
C GLU A 14 -28.34 -8.11 -11.33
N LEU A 15 -29.28 -7.21 -11.02
CA LEU A 15 -30.17 -6.62 -12.03
C LEU A 15 -29.46 -5.58 -12.91
N ARG A 16 -28.51 -4.82 -12.33
CA ARG A 16 -27.78 -3.76 -13.05
C ARG A 16 -26.29 -3.72 -12.63
N PRO A 17 -25.42 -4.51 -13.27
CA PRO A 17 -24.02 -4.69 -12.87
C PRO A 17 -23.12 -3.45 -12.89
N GLY A 18 -23.54 -2.37 -13.58
CA GLY A 18 -22.80 -1.09 -13.65
C GLY A 18 -23.34 0.02 -12.77
N TRP A 19 -24.35 -0.25 -11.92
CA TRP A 19 -25.04 0.81 -11.20
C TRP A 19 -24.23 1.35 -10.02
N ALA A 20 -23.58 2.50 -10.21
CA ALA A 20 -22.75 3.14 -9.18
C ALA A 20 -23.44 3.24 -7.80
N ARG A 21 -24.72 3.62 -7.76
CA ARG A 21 -25.46 3.75 -6.48
C ARG A 21 -25.64 2.41 -5.76
N ALA A 22 -25.75 1.29 -6.47
CA ALA A 22 -25.79 -0.02 -5.83
C ALA A 22 -24.43 -0.40 -5.25
N PHE A 23 -23.33 -0.14 -5.96
CA PHE A 23 -21.97 -0.29 -5.40
C PHE A 23 -21.79 0.56 -4.14
N SER A 24 -22.23 1.83 -4.14
CA SER A 24 -22.16 2.68 -2.96
C SER A 24 -22.95 2.11 -1.77
N ARG A 25 -24.14 1.53 -2.01
CA ARG A 25 -24.98 0.91 -0.97
C ARG A 25 -24.33 -0.35 -0.40
N VAL A 26 -23.85 -1.24 -1.25
CA VAL A 26 -23.16 -2.47 -0.84
C VAL A 26 -21.88 -2.15 -0.08
N GLY A 27 -21.05 -1.26 -0.62
CA GLY A 27 -19.82 -0.81 0.03
C GLY A 27 -20.07 -0.18 1.39
N PHE A 28 -21.09 0.67 1.51
CA PHE A 28 -21.46 1.30 2.78
C PHE A 28 -21.96 0.27 3.80
N ALA A 29 -22.80 -0.67 3.38
CA ALA A 29 -23.29 -1.73 4.26
C ALA A 29 -22.15 -2.62 4.77
N LEU A 30 -21.21 -3.00 3.89
CA LEU A 30 -20.01 -3.76 4.28
C LEU A 30 -19.11 -2.97 5.24
N PHE A 31 -18.91 -1.67 4.98
CA PHE A 31 -18.17 -0.78 5.87
C PHE A 31 -18.79 -0.71 7.27
N ALA A 32 -20.11 -0.52 7.36
CA ALA A 32 -20.85 -0.49 8.62
C ALA A 32 -20.77 -1.83 9.38
N LEU A 33 -20.65 -2.95 8.66
CA LEU A 33 -20.43 -4.29 9.23
C LEU A 33 -18.96 -4.57 9.57
N ARG A 34 -18.06 -3.59 9.47
CA ARG A 34 -16.60 -3.72 9.68
C ARG A 34 -15.92 -4.72 8.71
N ARG A 35 -16.57 -5.04 7.58
CA ARG A 35 -16.06 -5.94 6.53
C ARG A 35 -15.25 -5.15 5.50
N PHE A 36 -14.15 -4.55 5.94
CA PHE A 36 -13.43 -3.54 5.17
C PHE A 36 -12.80 -4.04 3.87
N LYS A 37 -12.26 -5.26 3.87
CA LYS A 37 -11.68 -5.86 2.66
C LYS A 37 -12.71 -5.97 1.54
N GLU A 38 -13.89 -6.51 1.86
CA GLU A 38 -14.97 -6.64 0.89
C GLU A 38 -15.54 -5.27 0.50
N ALA A 39 -15.67 -4.33 1.45
CA ALA A 39 -16.13 -2.97 1.14
C ALA A 39 -15.21 -2.30 0.11
N ARG A 40 -13.88 -2.41 0.30
CA ARG A 40 -12.87 -1.90 -0.63
C ARG A 40 -13.05 -2.50 -2.02
N GLU A 41 -13.11 -3.83 -2.12
CA GLU A 41 -13.25 -4.53 -3.41
C GLU A 41 -14.50 -4.06 -4.16
N VAL A 42 -15.63 -3.89 -3.47
CA VAL A 42 -16.89 -3.41 -4.08
C VAL A 42 -16.75 -1.97 -4.58
N TYR A 43 -16.12 -1.07 -3.82
CA TYR A 43 -15.90 0.31 -4.28
C TYR A 43 -14.94 0.37 -5.46
N GLU A 44 -13.83 -0.38 -5.43
CA GLU A 44 -12.88 -0.47 -6.54
C GLU A 44 -13.53 -1.05 -7.81
N GLN A 45 -14.36 -2.10 -7.66
CA GLN A 45 -15.13 -2.64 -8.78
C GLN A 45 -16.11 -1.62 -9.35
N GLY A 46 -16.82 -0.88 -8.50
CA GLY A 46 -17.75 0.16 -8.93
C GLY A 46 -17.07 1.26 -9.75
N LEU A 47 -15.81 1.61 -9.41
CA LEU A 47 -15.05 2.65 -10.10
C LEU A 47 -14.57 2.23 -11.50
N LYS A 48 -14.36 0.93 -11.78
CA LYS A 48 -13.88 0.44 -13.09
C LYS A 48 -14.73 0.87 -14.30
N GLY A 49 -16.00 1.19 -14.08
CA GLY A 49 -16.91 1.70 -15.12
C GLY A 49 -17.54 3.04 -14.79
N ASN A 50 -17.13 3.68 -13.68
CA ASN A 50 -17.68 4.94 -13.17
C ASN A 50 -16.56 5.83 -12.64
N GLU A 51 -15.52 6.03 -13.44
CA GLU A 51 -14.37 6.87 -13.09
C GLU A 51 -14.84 8.30 -12.73
N GLY A 52 -14.28 8.87 -11.66
CA GLY A 52 -14.68 10.20 -11.17
C GLY A 52 -15.99 10.23 -10.38
N ASN A 53 -16.61 9.08 -10.06
CA ASN A 53 -17.80 9.05 -9.22
C ASN A 53 -17.46 9.40 -7.76
N SER A 54 -17.81 10.62 -7.36
CA SER A 54 -17.46 11.17 -6.05
C SER A 54 -18.03 10.41 -4.84
N ASP A 55 -19.15 9.69 -4.98
CA ASP A 55 -19.72 8.88 -3.90
C ASP A 55 -18.90 7.60 -3.69
N LEU A 56 -18.50 6.94 -4.78
CA LEU A 56 -17.64 5.75 -4.72
C LEU A 56 -16.23 6.09 -4.23
N GLU A 57 -15.66 7.20 -4.69
CA GLU A 57 -14.34 7.67 -4.25
C GLU A 57 -14.34 8.03 -2.75
N ARG A 58 -15.37 8.75 -2.27
CA ARG A 58 -15.50 9.06 -0.84
C ARG A 58 -15.69 7.81 0.01
N GLY A 59 -16.51 6.85 -0.47
CA GLY A 59 -16.70 5.57 0.20
C GLY A 59 -15.41 4.76 0.30
N LEU A 60 -14.67 4.67 -0.81
CA LEU A 60 -13.35 4.02 -0.84
C LEU A 60 -12.36 4.71 0.11
N ALA A 61 -12.29 6.04 0.09
CA ALA A 61 -11.42 6.81 0.98
C ALA A 61 -11.74 6.56 2.46
N ALA A 62 -13.02 6.48 2.83
CA ALA A 62 -13.44 6.14 4.18
C ALA A 62 -13.03 4.72 4.59
N VAL A 63 -13.20 3.73 3.71
CA VAL A 63 -12.73 2.35 3.92
C VAL A 63 -11.22 2.33 4.10
N LEU A 64 -10.48 2.96 3.20
CA LEU A 64 -9.02 3.01 3.25
C LEU A 64 -8.54 3.71 4.53
N LYS A 65 -9.21 4.78 4.97
CA LYS A 65 -8.91 5.43 6.25
C LYS A 65 -9.08 4.49 7.44
N GLU A 66 -10.21 3.77 7.54
CA GLU A 66 -10.43 2.79 8.62
C GLU A 66 -9.44 1.62 8.56
N MET A 67 -9.01 1.23 7.35
CA MET A 67 -7.99 0.19 7.17
C MET A 67 -6.56 0.69 7.44
N GLY A 68 -6.36 2.00 7.71
CA GLY A 68 -5.04 2.62 7.77
C GLY A 68 -4.33 2.69 6.40
N MET A 69 -5.02 2.32 5.32
CA MET A 69 -4.55 2.25 3.93
C MET A 69 -4.79 3.54 3.14
N MET A 70 -5.20 4.64 3.78
CA MET A 70 -5.40 5.90 3.07
C MET A 70 -4.05 6.37 2.52
N VAL A 71 -3.89 6.23 1.20
CA VAL A 71 -2.76 6.77 0.45
C VAL A 71 -2.95 8.28 0.41
N GLY A 72 -2.47 8.93 1.47
CA GLY A 72 -2.50 10.36 1.64
C GLY A 72 -1.52 10.65 2.75
N ALA A 73 -0.29 10.99 2.37
CA ALA A 73 0.80 11.22 3.28
C ALA A 73 0.31 12.10 4.44
N SER A 74 0.28 11.55 5.66
CA SER A 74 0.25 12.39 6.84
C SER A 74 1.34 13.44 6.65
N PRO A 75 1.09 14.74 6.86
CA PRO A 75 2.14 15.76 6.74
C PRO A 75 3.39 15.38 7.54
N ALA A 76 3.20 14.75 8.71
CA ALA A 76 4.28 14.21 9.53
C ALA A 76 4.99 13.00 8.87
N ALA A 77 4.29 12.13 8.14
CA ALA A 77 4.92 11.05 7.38
C ALA A 77 5.73 11.59 6.20
N ALA A 78 5.20 12.60 5.50
CA ALA A 78 5.92 13.27 4.41
C ALA A 78 7.18 13.98 4.92
N GLU A 79 7.09 14.64 6.07
CA GLU A 79 8.22 15.27 6.73
C GLU A 79 9.27 14.25 7.16
N ALA A 80 8.87 13.17 7.84
CA ALA A 80 9.78 12.10 8.25
C ALA A 80 10.45 11.42 7.03
N LYS A 81 9.72 11.23 5.93
CA LYS A 81 10.26 10.74 4.66
C LYS A 81 11.29 11.70 4.07
N ALA A 82 11.01 13.02 4.09
CA ALA A 82 11.93 14.03 3.59
C ALA A 82 13.23 14.09 4.43
N GLN A 83 13.11 14.00 5.76
CA GLN A 83 14.25 13.89 6.67
C GLN A 83 15.07 12.62 6.35
N GLY A 84 14.42 11.47 6.18
CA GLY A 84 15.08 10.22 5.81
C GLY A 84 15.83 10.33 4.48
N ASN A 85 15.22 10.96 3.47
CA ASN A 85 15.87 11.20 2.17
C ASN A 85 17.10 12.11 2.32
N SER A 86 17.00 13.17 3.15
CA SER A 86 18.10 14.10 3.42
C SER A 86 19.27 13.39 4.10
N HIS A 87 19.02 12.66 5.18
CA HIS A 87 20.06 11.88 5.87
C HIS A 87 20.68 10.82 4.95
N PHE A 88 19.88 10.14 4.13
CA PHE A 88 20.38 9.16 3.17
C PHE A 88 21.29 9.80 2.12
N ALA A 89 20.93 10.99 1.61
CA ALA A 89 21.77 11.74 0.68
C ALA A 89 23.08 12.21 1.32
N ALA A 90 23.07 12.52 2.62
CA ALA A 90 24.26 12.87 3.41
C ALA A 90 25.13 11.65 3.80
N GLY A 91 24.68 10.42 3.52
CA GLY A 91 25.37 9.19 3.95
C GLY A 91 25.15 8.82 5.42
N GLU A 92 24.28 9.53 6.13
CA GLU A 92 23.92 9.31 7.53
C GLU A 92 22.86 8.19 7.64
N ASN A 93 23.24 6.98 7.21
CA ASN A 93 22.27 5.91 6.95
C ASN A 93 21.49 5.45 8.19
N GLU A 94 22.04 5.55 9.41
CA GLU A 94 21.32 5.25 10.66
C GLU A 94 20.21 6.27 10.94
N LEU A 95 20.50 7.56 10.74
CA LEU A 95 19.49 8.62 10.88
C LEU A 95 18.41 8.49 9.81
N ALA A 96 18.81 8.12 8.58
CA ALA A 96 17.87 7.81 7.51
C ALA A 96 16.92 6.65 7.90
N LEU A 97 17.47 5.58 8.47
CA LEU A 97 16.69 4.42 8.91
C LEU A 97 15.69 4.77 10.01
N ALA A 98 16.10 5.58 10.99
CA ALA A 98 15.22 6.08 12.04
C ALA A 98 14.06 6.91 11.46
N ALA A 99 14.37 7.85 10.57
CA ALA A 99 13.37 8.71 9.92
C ALA A 99 12.40 7.93 9.02
N TYR A 100 12.89 6.98 8.22
CA TYR A 100 12.02 6.10 7.43
C TYR A 100 11.15 5.19 8.31
N THR A 101 11.69 4.69 9.42
CA THR A 101 10.89 3.89 10.38
C THR A 101 9.75 4.72 10.95
N ARG A 102 10.03 5.97 11.35
CA ARG A 102 8.99 6.89 11.79
C ARG A 102 7.96 7.18 10.70
N ALA A 103 8.39 7.36 9.46
CA ALA A 103 7.47 7.54 8.34
C ALA A 103 6.58 6.30 8.13
N ILE A 104 7.13 5.09 8.28
CA ILE A 104 6.40 3.82 8.14
C ILE A 104 5.34 3.65 9.23
N GLU A 105 5.64 4.03 10.47
CA GLU A 105 4.64 4.02 11.56
C GLU A 105 3.42 4.90 11.21
N LEU A 106 3.65 6.00 10.51
CA LEU A 106 2.62 6.97 10.14
C LEU A 106 1.93 6.65 8.80
N ALA A 107 2.62 5.93 7.91
CA ALA A 107 2.14 5.56 6.58
C ALA A 107 2.60 4.13 6.22
N PRO A 108 2.06 3.08 6.89
CA PRO A 108 2.57 1.71 6.77
C PRO A 108 2.26 1.04 5.43
N HIS A 109 1.55 1.74 4.55
CA HIS A 109 1.19 1.30 3.20
C HIS A 109 1.84 2.13 2.09
N ASP A 110 2.69 3.11 2.41
CA ASP A 110 3.54 3.77 1.41
C ASP A 110 4.72 2.85 1.06
N GLU A 111 4.65 2.21 -0.11
CA GLU A 111 5.65 1.26 -0.60
C GLU A 111 7.04 1.89 -0.72
N THR A 112 7.09 3.20 -0.98
CA THR A 112 8.34 3.91 -1.23
C THR A 112 9.18 4.06 0.03
N LEU A 113 8.54 4.09 1.21
CA LEU A 113 9.23 4.14 2.50
C LEU A 113 10.02 2.86 2.76
N TYR A 114 9.40 1.70 2.50
CA TYR A 114 10.08 0.42 2.61
C TYR A 114 11.22 0.30 1.59
N SER A 115 11.01 0.72 0.33
CA SER A 115 12.11 0.73 -0.66
C SER A 115 13.27 1.65 -0.26
N ASN A 116 12.99 2.80 0.35
CA ASN A 116 14.01 3.72 0.82
C ASN A 116 14.74 3.20 2.06
N ARG A 117 14.03 2.60 3.02
CA ARG A 117 14.63 1.96 4.19
C ARG A 117 15.44 0.72 3.82
N SER A 118 15.01 -0.05 2.81
CA SER A 118 15.78 -1.12 2.20
C SER A 118 17.14 -0.61 1.68
N ALA A 119 17.14 0.53 0.99
CA ALA A 119 18.38 1.15 0.51
C ALA A 119 19.31 1.59 1.66
N ALA A 120 18.75 2.16 2.75
CA ALA A 120 19.52 2.54 3.93
C ALA A 120 20.13 1.32 4.63
N ASN A 121 19.35 0.26 4.83
CA ASN A 121 19.84 -1.03 5.36
C ASN A 121 20.95 -1.61 4.49
N ALA A 122 20.81 -1.57 3.17
CA ALA A 122 21.83 -2.03 2.23
C ALA A 122 23.13 -1.22 2.35
N LYS A 123 23.07 0.10 2.52
CA LYS A 123 24.26 0.94 2.76
C LYS A 123 24.98 0.62 4.07
N LEU A 124 24.26 0.06 5.05
CA LEU A 124 24.80 -0.40 6.33
C LEU A 124 25.26 -1.87 6.31
N GLY A 125 25.15 -2.56 5.17
CA GLY A 125 25.44 -4.00 5.07
C GLY A 125 24.42 -4.90 5.79
N ARG A 126 23.25 -4.36 6.15
CA ARG A 126 22.16 -5.09 6.82
C ARG A 126 21.29 -5.81 5.81
N TRP A 127 21.87 -6.78 5.11
CA TRP A 127 21.24 -7.44 3.95
C TRP A 127 19.90 -8.12 4.26
N PRO A 128 19.72 -8.85 5.38
CA PRO A 128 18.42 -9.45 5.70
C PRO A 128 17.31 -8.40 5.86
N ALA A 129 17.58 -7.33 6.61
CA ALA A 129 16.63 -6.22 6.79
C ALA A 129 16.35 -5.48 5.47
N ALA A 130 17.37 -5.30 4.63
CA ALA A 130 17.20 -4.70 3.32
C ALA A 130 16.28 -5.53 2.40
N LEU A 131 16.44 -6.86 2.44
CA LEU A 131 15.62 -7.79 1.67
C LEU A 131 14.17 -7.82 2.16
N ASP A 132 13.95 -7.85 3.48
CA ASP A 132 12.60 -7.84 4.06
C ASP A 132 11.84 -6.57 3.70
N ASP A 133 12.48 -5.41 3.80
CA ASP A 133 11.90 -4.13 3.38
C ASP A 133 11.60 -4.11 1.87
N ALA A 134 12.48 -4.65 1.03
CA ALA A 134 12.25 -4.72 -0.41
C ALA A 134 11.06 -5.64 -0.75
N LYS A 135 10.96 -6.80 -0.11
CA LYS A 135 9.81 -7.72 -0.23
C LYS A 135 8.52 -7.05 0.24
N ARG A 136 8.57 -6.25 1.31
CA ARG A 136 7.41 -5.48 1.77
C ARG A 136 6.97 -4.46 0.73
N ALA A 137 7.90 -3.73 0.11
CA ALA A 137 7.59 -2.82 -0.99
C ALA A 137 6.96 -3.54 -2.19
N ILE A 138 7.48 -4.71 -2.58
CA ILE A 138 6.89 -5.56 -3.64
C ILE A 138 5.47 -5.98 -3.26
N SER A 139 5.22 -6.40 -2.01
CA SER A 139 3.88 -6.81 -1.57
C SER A 139 2.85 -5.68 -1.63
N LEU A 140 3.28 -4.43 -1.43
CA LEU A 140 2.43 -3.24 -1.50
C LEU A 140 2.23 -2.77 -2.94
N ARG A 141 3.25 -2.94 -3.80
CA ARG A 141 3.20 -2.59 -5.21
C ARG A 141 3.91 -3.64 -6.08
N PRO A 142 3.18 -4.71 -6.49
CA PRO A 142 3.77 -5.86 -7.18
C PRO A 142 4.36 -5.59 -8.57
N ASN A 143 4.04 -4.45 -9.19
CA ASN A 143 4.52 -4.07 -10.53
C ASN A 143 5.61 -2.98 -10.48
N TRP A 144 6.43 -2.96 -9.42
CA TRP A 144 7.42 -1.91 -9.20
C TRP A 144 8.86 -2.41 -9.33
N GLY A 145 9.43 -2.30 -10.52
CA GLY A 145 10.79 -2.81 -10.82
C GLY A 145 11.91 -2.28 -9.91
N LYS A 146 11.76 -1.08 -9.34
CA LYS A 146 12.73 -0.56 -8.35
C LYS A 146 12.76 -1.43 -7.09
N ALA A 147 11.61 -1.92 -6.61
CA ALA A 147 11.56 -2.77 -5.42
C ALA A 147 12.18 -4.15 -5.67
N TYR A 148 11.93 -4.73 -6.84
CA TYR A 148 12.60 -5.96 -7.29
C TYR A 148 14.11 -5.78 -7.42
N SER A 149 14.57 -4.68 -8.02
CA SER A 149 16.00 -4.36 -8.08
C SER A 149 16.65 -4.25 -6.69
N ARG A 150 15.93 -3.70 -5.69
CA ARG A 150 16.41 -3.64 -4.30
C ARG A 150 16.49 -5.03 -3.67
N ALA A 151 15.47 -5.87 -3.88
CA ALA A 151 15.44 -7.23 -3.37
C ALA A 151 16.55 -8.09 -3.98
N GLY A 152 16.74 -8.03 -5.30
CA GLY A 152 17.81 -8.74 -6.00
C GLY A 152 19.19 -8.30 -5.53
N TYR A 153 19.40 -7.00 -5.32
CA TYR A 153 20.67 -6.50 -4.80
C TYR A 153 20.94 -6.98 -3.36
N ALA A 154 19.94 -6.96 -2.50
CA ALA A 154 20.06 -7.42 -1.13
C ALA A 154 20.33 -8.94 -1.06
N ALA A 155 19.61 -9.74 -1.85
CA ALA A 155 19.79 -11.19 -1.94
C ALA A 155 21.20 -11.56 -2.43
N LEU A 156 21.64 -10.93 -3.52
CA LEU A 156 22.98 -11.13 -4.07
C LEU A 156 24.06 -10.78 -3.04
N SER A 157 23.89 -9.65 -2.34
CA SER A 157 24.85 -9.21 -1.32
C SER A 157 24.85 -10.08 -0.07
N SER A 158 23.79 -10.84 0.20
CA SER A 158 23.74 -11.88 1.22
C SER A 158 24.24 -13.25 0.76
N GLY A 159 24.63 -13.41 -0.50
CA GLY A 159 25.10 -14.67 -1.09
C GLY A 159 23.99 -15.60 -1.61
N ASP A 160 22.75 -15.12 -1.69
CA ASP A 160 21.61 -15.86 -2.24
C ASP A 160 21.42 -15.50 -3.73
N GLU A 161 22.25 -16.11 -4.57
CA GLU A 161 22.27 -15.86 -6.02
C GLU A 161 20.99 -16.32 -6.72
N GLU A 162 20.38 -17.41 -6.25
CA GLU A 162 19.14 -17.94 -6.82
C GLU A 162 17.98 -16.97 -6.58
N ALA A 163 17.82 -16.48 -5.34
CA ALA A 163 16.81 -15.48 -5.05
C ALA A 163 17.10 -14.16 -5.80
N ALA A 164 18.37 -13.77 -5.92
CA ALA A 164 18.73 -12.58 -6.67
C ALA A 164 18.30 -12.65 -8.14
N TYR A 165 18.58 -13.77 -8.81
CA TYR A 165 18.15 -14.01 -10.18
C TYR A 165 16.63 -13.93 -10.32
N TRP A 166 15.89 -14.57 -9.40
CA TRP A 166 14.44 -14.50 -9.38
C TRP A 166 13.94 -13.06 -9.29
N PHE A 167 14.48 -12.25 -8.35
CA PHE A 167 14.07 -10.86 -8.21
C PHE A 167 14.40 -10.01 -9.43
N TYR A 168 15.54 -10.21 -10.09
CA TYR A 168 15.88 -9.42 -11.29
C TYR A 168 15.04 -9.77 -12.52
N ALA A 169 14.44 -10.96 -12.55
CA ALA A 169 13.60 -11.42 -13.65
C ALA A 169 12.13 -11.00 -13.54
N ASN A 170 11.71 -10.37 -12.45
CA ASN A 170 10.33 -9.93 -12.17
C ASN A 170 10.25 -8.41 -11.94
#